data_AF-A0A4P5XDE1-F1
#
_entry.id   AF-A0A4P5XDE1-F1
#
_cell.length_a   1.000
_cell.length_b   1.000
_cell.length_c   1.000
_cell.angle_alpha   90.00
_cell.angle_beta   90.00
_cell.angle_gamma   90.00
#
_symmetry.space_group_name_H-M   'P 1'
#
loop_
_entity.id
_entity.type
_entity.pdbx_description
1 polymer ?
#
loop_
_entity_poly.entity_id
_entity_poly.type
_entity_poly.pdbx_seq_one_letter_code
_entity_poly.pdbx_strand_id
1 'polypeptide(L)'
;MMQPLRNSKALHRRGSVYVFVLGAAMLIATTGILATTLQSARLVRQRSMDATVSVDAEHAAAVEYAIETFENDPSGSAWRPFSRLVVNAPAMLGTSGTSHVLSLTDPADDNLRTVNLVDDVRLRVESTVGASKRATQLTFGFTQTPLSALSNALIRESEHPGSAIAVSGTIATAASLPVRAAAYDANAQTGVTPAQLNAAILAMNSTVPGEVQEPPSELFVYYRSIGTLITLSTATTYDEVLFSPTSNPAGTGLNARGIYVIDCNNKRLRLSESRVLGTLVIINPHTTSEIGPRVSMSPASADLPTLLVDGEMFFQLDDYDLLEWDAERNFNPSGAPYLGETDSDESDRYPSWIRGLTYVSGKAKISQNSVFEGVLWVNGRVQVSDARTLTVRWAPLTAPIPGFTTASSMFVEADSVQRLAP
;
A
#
# COMPACT_ATOMS: atom_id res chain seq x y z
N MET A 1 -60.96 -113.22 35.42
CA MET A 1 -59.56 -112.98 35.85
C MET A 1 -59.06 -111.75 35.09
N MET A 2 -59.25 -110.57 35.69
CA MET A 2 -58.99 -109.24 35.12
C MET A 2 -57.52 -108.85 35.34
N GLN A 3 -56.82 -108.48 34.26
CA GLN A 3 -55.51 -107.82 34.33
C GLN A 3 -55.67 -106.29 34.22
N PRO A 4 -54.92 -105.48 34.99
CA PRO A 4 -55.07 -104.04 35.02
C PRO A 4 -54.19 -103.32 33.97
N LEU A 5 -54.69 -102.16 33.55
CA LEU A 5 -54.07 -101.20 32.63
C LEU A 5 -52.80 -100.57 33.21
N ARG A 6 -51.76 -100.49 32.38
CA ARG A 6 -50.41 -99.99 32.69
C ARG A 6 -50.33 -98.49 32.37
N ASN A 7 -50.34 -97.64 33.39
CA ASN A 7 -50.15 -96.17 33.26
C ASN A 7 -48.69 -95.84 32.89
N SER A 8 -48.48 -95.24 31.72
CA SER A 8 -47.21 -94.63 31.32
C SER A 8 -47.10 -93.22 31.92
N LYS A 9 -46.16 -93.02 32.85
CA LYS A 9 -45.79 -91.68 33.33
C LYS A 9 -45.00 -90.97 32.23
N ALA A 10 -45.61 -89.97 31.60
CA ALA A 10 -44.95 -89.08 30.66
C ALA A 10 -43.85 -88.27 31.40
N LEU A 11 -42.59 -88.54 31.08
CA LEU A 11 -41.44 -87.74 31.48
C LEU A 11 -41.65 -86.29 30.99
N HIS A 12 -41.98 -85.39 31.91
CA HIS A 12 -42.03 -83.95 31.65
C HIS A 12 -40.65 -83.50 31.14
N ARG A 13 -40.63 -83.09 29.87
CA ARG A 13 -39.42 -82.66 29.16
C ARG A 13 -38.86 -81.38 29.79
N ARG A 14 -37.54 -81.33 29.95
CA ARG A 14 -36.72 -80.25 30.53
C ARG A 14 -36.67 -78.96 29.69
N GLY A 15 -37.81 -78.48 29.19
CA GLY A 15 -37.90 -77.29 28.33
C GLY A 15 -37.60 -75.97 29.06
N SER A 16 -37.90 -75.89 30.36
CA SER A 16 -37.69 -74.67 31.16
C SER A 16 -36.21 -74.28 31.31
N VAL A 17 -35.30 -75.26 31.39
CA VAL A 17 -33.85 -75.02 31.46
C VAL A 17 -33.33 -74.38 30.17
N TYR A 18 -33.83 -74.83 29.02
CA TYR A 18 -33.46 -74.26 27.71
C TYR A 18 -33.90 -72.80 27.58
N VAL A 19 -35.11 -72.48 28.00
CA VAL A 19 -35.62 -71.09 27.97
C VAL A 19 -34.82 -70.20 28.91
N PHE A 20 -34.43 -70.70 30.09
CA PHE A 20 -33.63 -69.93 31.04
C PHE A 20 -32.19 -69.69 30.53
N VAL A 21 -31.54 -70.70 29.98
CA VAL A 21 -30.19 -70.58 29.39
C VAL A 21 -30.21 -69.69 28.16
N LEU A 22 -31.23 -69.79 27.30
CA LEU A 22 -31.40 -68.94 26.14
C LEU A 22 -31.65 -67.48 26.55
N GLY A 23 -32.52 -67.25 27.53
CA GLY A 23 -32.79 -65.92 28.07
C GLY A 23 -31.54 -65.28 28.70
N ALA A 24 -30.78 -66.04 29.48
CA ALA A 24 -29.51 -65.59 30.06
C ALA A 24 -28.45 -65.29 28.98
N ALA A 25 -28.31 -66.16 27.97
CA ALA A 25 -27.40 -65.96 26.86
C ALA A 25 -27.77 -64.73 26.01
N MET A 26 -29.06 -64.49 25.78
CA MET A 26 -29.54 -63.30 25.06
C MET A 26 -29.29 -62.02 25.87
N LEU A 27 -29.48 -62.05 27.19
CA LEU A 27 -29.15 -60.93 28.08
C LEU A 27 -27.65 -60.61 28.09
N ILE A 28 -26.80 -61.63 28.13
CA ILE A 28 -25.34 -61.46 28.06
C ILE A 28 -24.94 -60.90 26.68
N ALA A 29 -25.56 -61.38 25.60
CA ALA A 29 -25.28 -60.88 24.26
C ALA A 29 -25.72 -59.41 24.07
N THR A 30 -26.91 -59.03 24.53
CA THR A 30 -27.40 -57.64 24.42
C THR A 30 -26.59 -56.69 25.28
N THR A 31 -26.21 -57.09 26.50
CA THR A 31 -25.32 -56.29 27.35
C THR A 31 -23.92 -56.12 26.74
N GLY A 32 -23.38 -57.17 26.11
CA GLY A 32 -22.12 -57.09 25.36
C GLY A 32 -22.17 -56.11 24.18
N ILE A 33 -23.24 -56.14 23.37
CA ILE A 33 -23.43 -55.20 22.25
C ILE A 33 -23.62 -53.76 22.76
N LEU A 34 -24.38 -53.56 23.84
CA LEU A 34 -24.57 -52.24 24.42
C LEU A 34 -23.25 -51.67 24.99
N ALA A 35 -22.44 -52.49 25.66
CA ALA A 35 -21.15 -52.07 26.20
C ALA A 35 -20.18 -51.66 25.08
N THR A 36 -20.09 -52.46 24.01
CA THR A 36 -19.20 -52.18 22.86
C THR A 36 -19.63 -50.96 22.05
N THR A 37 -20.94 -50.76 21.85
CA THR A 37 -21.46 -49.56 21.19
C THR A 37 -21.25 -48.29 22.02
N LEU A 38 -21.49 -48.35 23.34
CA LEU A 38 -21.19 -47.24 24.26
C LEU A 38 -19.70 -46.91 24.32
N GLN A 39 -18.83 -47.94 24.34
CA GLN A 39 -17.39 -47.74 24.32
C GLN A 39 -16.94 -47.12 22.99
N SER A 40 -17.47 -47.58 21.87
CA SER A 40 -17.18 -47.01 20.55
C SER A 40 -17.63 -45.56 20.47
N ALA A 41 -18.84 -45.25 20.95
CA ALA A 41 -19.35 -43.88 21.01
C ALA A 41 -18.50 -42.97 21.91
N ARG A 42 -18.02 -43.48 23.06
CA ARG A 42 -17.09 -42.77 23.95
C ARG A 42 -15.74 -42.52 23.28
N LEU A 43 -15.17 -43.50 22.59
CA LEU A 43 -13.90 -43.35 21.87
C LEU A 43 -14.02 -42.34 20.72
N VAL A 44 -15.13 -42.35 19.98
CA VAL A 44 -15.38 -41.35 18.93
C VAL A 44 -15.51 -39.95 19.54
N ARG A 45 -16.25 -39.81 20.65
CA ARG A 45 -16.39 -38.53 21.35
C ARG A 45 -15.05 -38.03 21.91
N GLN A 46 -14.26 -38.91 22.51
CA GLN A 46 -12.94 -38.58 23.03
C GLN A 46 -12.01 -38.11 21.91
N ARG A 47 -11.93 -38.86 20.80
CA ARG A 47 -11.15 -38.44 19.62
C ARG A 47 -11.60 -37.11 19.05
N SER A 48 -12.92 -36.85 19.04
CA SER A 48 -13.47 -35.57 18.59
C SER A 48 -13.10 -34.41 19.54
N MET A 49 -13.06 -34.65 20.85
CA MET A 49 -12.64 -33.66 21.84
C MET A 49 -11.14 -33.40 21.76
N ASP A 50 -10.33 -34.45 21.64
CA ASP A 50 -8.87 -34.35 21.47
C ASP A 50 -8.55 -33.57 20.18
N ALA A 51 -9.19 -33.90 19.06
CA ALA A 51 -9.04 -33.17 17.81
C ALA A 51 -9.51 -31.71 17.91
N THR A 52 -10.50 -31.42 18.76
CA THR A 52 -10.97 -30.04 19.01
C THR A 52 -9.93 -29.22 19.76
N VAL A 53 -9.37 -29.77 20.83
CA VAL A 53 -8.32 -29.11 21.61
C VAL A 53 -7.06 -28.93 20.76
N SER A 54 -6.67 -29.95 19.99
CA SER A 54 -5.53 -29.86 19.08
C SER A 54 -5.73 -28.81 17.99
N VAL A 55 -6.91 -28.73 17.36
CA VAL A 55 -7.15 -27.69 16.34
C VAL A 55 -7.17 -26.29 16.96
N ASP A 56 -7.70 -26.12 18.19
CA ASP A 56 -7.71 -24.82 18.85
C ASP A 56 -6.28 -24.34 19.17
N ALA A 57 -5.41 -25.23 19.65
CA ALA A 57 -3.99 -24.91 19.93
C ALA A 57 -3.18 -24.64 18.66
N GLU A 58 -3.27 -25.52 17.65
CA GLU A 58 -2.59 -25.34 16.36
C GLU A 58 -3.09 -24.08 15.63
N HIS A 59 -4.38 -23.77 15.73
CA HIS A 59 -4.95 -22.57 15.11
C HIS A 59 -4.43 -21.28 15.75
N ALA A 60 -4.34 -21.22 17.09
CA ALA A 60 -3.77 -20.06 17.78
C ALA A 60 -2.30 -19.83 17.37
N ALA A 61 -1.49 -20.90 17.33
CA ALA A 61 -0.11 -20.83 16.87
C ALA A 61 0.01 -20.36 15.41
N ALA A 62 -0.90 -20.81 14.53
CA ALA A 62 -0.91 -20.38 13.12
C ALA A 62 -1.31 -18.91 12.95
N VAL A 63 -2.21 -18.39 13.78
CA VAL A 63 -2.56 -16.96 13.79
C VAL A 63 -1.36 -16.11 14.24
N GLU A 64 -0.70 -16.50 15.33
CA GLU A 64 0.51 -15.81 15.82
C GLU A 64 1.63 -15.82 14.78
N TYR A 65 1.91 -16.99 14.19
CA TYR A 65 2.90 -17.13 13.12
C TYR A 65 2.57 -16.24 11.91
N ALA A 66 1.30 -16.17 11.52
CA ALA A 66 0.90 -15.34 10.39
C ALA A 66 1.09 -13.85 10.70
N ILE A 67 0.70 -13.39 11.89
CA ILE A 67 0.93 -12.00 12.33
C ILE A 67 2.42 -11.67 12.30
N GLU A 68 3.26 -12.49 12.93
CA GLU A 68 4.72 -12.27 12.96
C GLU A 68 5.32 -12.27 11.55
N THR A 69 4.87 -13.16 10.67
CA THR A 69 5.36 -13.23 9.29
C THR A 69 5.09 -11.93 8.53
N PHE A 70 3.90 -11.35 8.69
CA PHE A 70 3.53 -10.12 8.00
C PHE A 70 4.09 -8.86 8.68
N GLU A 71 4.25 -8.86 10.00
CA GLU A 71 4.92 -7.75 10.72
C GLU A 71 6.40 -7.62 10.33
N ASN A 72 7.05 -8.72 9.95
CA ASN A 72 8.43 -8.72 9.46
C ASN A 72 8.60 -8.21 8.02
N ASP A 73 7.52 -8.11 7.23
CA ASP A 73 7.50 -7.50 5.89
C ASP A 73 6.31 -6.52 5.78
N PRO A 74 6.36 -5.39 6.50
CA PRO A 74 5.26 -4.42 6.50
C PRO A 74 5.08 -3.79 5.11
N SER A 75 6.17 -3.67 4.34
CA SER A 75 6.15 -3.20 2.95
C SER A 75 5.36 -4.11 2.01
N GLY A 76 5.21 -5.37 2.39
CA GLY A 76 4.60 -6.41 1.59
C GLY A 76 5.33 -6.73 0.30
N SER A 77 6.64 -6.52 0.27
CA SER A 77 7.50 -6.89 -0.85
C SER A 77 7.32 -8.35 -1.29
N ALA A 78 7.05 -9.25 -0.34
CA ALA A 78 6.84 -10.67 -0.59
C ALA A 78 5.39 -11.04 -0.95
N TRP A 79 4.38 -10.22 -0.60
CA TRP A 79 2.96 -10.62 -0.70
C TRP A 79 2.07 -9.68 -1.52
N ARG A 80 2.38 -8.38 -1.63
CA ARG A 80 1.66 -7.43 -2.50
C ARG A 80 1.77 -7.72 -4.00
N PRO A 81 2.79 -8.42 -4.54
CA PRO A 81 2.78 -8.80 -5.96
C PRO A 81 1.67 -9.77 -6.37
N PHE A 82 0.84 -10.26 -5.45
CA PHE A 82 -0.26 -11.18 -5.76
C PHE A 82 -1.60 -10.44 -5.62
N SER A 83 -2.58 -10.73 -6.49
CA SER A 83 -3.94 -10.22 -6.26
C SER A 83 -4.55 -10.83 -5.00
N ARG A 84 -4.26 -12.13 -4.79
CA ARG A 84 -4.59 -12.90 -3.61
C ARG A 84 -3.44 -13.83 -3.28
N LEU A 85 -3.02 -13.85 -2.02
CA LEU A 85 -2.02 -14.81 -1.56
C LEU A 85 -2.70 -15.95 -0.80
N VAL A 86 -2.34 -17.19 -1.12
CA VAL A 86 -2.75 -18.38 -0.36
C VAL A 86 -1.50 -19.19 -0.04
N VAL A 87 -1.19 -19.33 1.25
CA VAL A 87 -0.02 -20.07 1.73
C VAL A 87 -0.47 -21.30 2.50
N ASN A 88 0.04 -22.46 2.10
CA ASN A 88 -0.09 -23.68 2.89
C ASN A 88 1.07 -23.73 3.88
N ALA A 89 0.78 -23.67 5.17
CA ALA A 89 1.80 -23.76 6.20
C ALA A 89 1.79 -25.15 6.87
N PRO A 90 2.96 -25.69 7.25
CA PRO A 90 3.04 -26.95 7.99
C PRO A 90 2.46 -26.79 9.40
N ALA A 91 2.25 -27.92 10.09
CA ALA A 91 1.85 -27.94 11.50
C ALA A 91 2.83 -27.10 12.34
N MET A 92 2.30 -26.16 13.13
CA MET A 92 3.13 -25.25 13.93
C MET A 92 3.65 -25.94 15.20
N LEU A 93 2.82 -26.79 15.80
CA LEU A 93 3.16 -27.56 17.01
C LEU A 93 3.53 -29.02 16.70
N GLY A 94 3.64 -29.38 15.42
CA GLY A 94 4.01 -30.74 14.99
C GLY A 94 2.89 -31.77 15.07
N THR A 95 1.62 -31.36 15.25
CA THR A 95 0.49 -32.28 15.27
C THR A 95 0.30 -32.93 13.89
N SER A 96 0.34 -34.26 13.83
CA SER A 96 0.20 -35.01 12.58
C SER A 96 -1.17 -34.79 11.92
N GLY A 97 -1.20 -34.62 10.60
CA GLY A 97 -2.45 -34.40 9.86
C GLY A 97 -3.03 -33.00 10.01
N THR A 98 -2.21 -32.04 10.44
CA THR A 98 -2.56 -30.62 10.50
C THR A 98 -2.24 -29.94 9.18
N SER A 99 -3.14 -29.07 8.71
CA SER A 99 -2.87 -28.14 7.63
C SER A 99 -3.40 -26.75 7.98
N HIS A 100 -2.64 -25.74 7.57
CA HIS A 100 -3.05 -24.34 7.68
C HIS A 100 -3.10 -23.71 6.30
N VAL A 101 -4.13 -22.90 6.08
CA VAL A 101 -4.29 -22.09 4.87
C VAL A 101 -4.36 -20.64 5.31
N LEU A 102 -3.34 -19.86 4.97
CA LEU A 102 -3.31 -18.41 5.17
C LEU A 102 -3.77 -17.75 3.89
N SER A 103 -4.73 -16.84 3.96
CA SER A 103 -5.20 -16.10 2.80
C SER A 103 -5.26 -14.60 3.07
N LEU A 104 -4.63 -13.81 2.18
CA LEU A 104 -4.70 -12.36 2.20
C LEU A 104 -5.60 -11.84 1.09
N THR A 105 -6.43 -10.85 1.39
CA THR A 105 -7.32 -10.17 0.45
C THR A 105 -7.42 -8.68 0.80
N ASP A 106 -7.45 -7.83 -0.21
CA ASP A 106 -7.83 -6.42 -0.04
C ASP A 106 -9.36 -6.34 0.04
N PRO A 107 -9.96 -5.81 1.13
CA PRO A 107 -11.41 -5.75 1.28
C PRO A 107 -12.10 -4.76 0.33
N ALA A 108 -11.37 -3.82 -0.29
CA ALA A 108 -11.92 -2.83 -1.19
C ALA A 108 -12.10 -3.37 -2.61
N ASP A 109 -11.11 -4.10 -3.13
CA ASP A 109 -11.08 -4.51 -4.54
C ASP A 109 -10.52 -5.93 -4.82
N ASP A 110 -10.25 -6.73 -3.78
CA ASP A 110 -9.62 -8.06 -3.89
C ASP A 110 -8.26 -8.06 -4.63
N ASN A 111 -7.54 -6.94 -4.62
CA ASN A 111 -6.24 -6.81 -5.27
C ASN A 111 -5.18 -6.24 -4.32
N LEU A 112 -4.27 -7.08 -3.80
CA LEU A 112 -3.21 -6.60 -2.91
C LEU A 112 -2.12 -5.77 -3.64
N ARG A 113 -2.14 -5.71 -4.98
CA ARG A 113 -1.28 -4.81 -5.77
C ARG A 113 -1.84 -3.39 -5.73
N THR A 114 -1.72 -2.74 -4.59
CA THR A 114 -2.14 -1.35 -4.42
C THR A 114 -0.95 -0.46 -4.07
N VAL A 115 -0.90 0.70 -4.72
CA VAL A 115 -0.03 1.84 -4.38
C VAL A 115 -0.42 2.45 -3.04
N ASN A 116 -1.69 2.27 -2.68
CA ASN A 116 -2.27 2.83 -1.50
C ASN A 116 -2.01 1.92 -0.30
N LEU A 117 -0.95 2.22 0.42
CA LEU A 117 -0.67 1.57 1.69
C LEU A 117 -1.69 1.93 2.79
N VAL A 118 -2.70 2.76 2.47
CA VAL A 118 -3.81 3.09 3.40
C VAL A 118 -4.84 1.98 3.40
N ASP A 119 -4.94 1.21 2.32
CA ASP A 119 -5.96 0.17 2.21
C ASP A 119 -5.62 -0.98 3.16
N ASP A 120 -6.60 -1.32 4.00
CA ASP A 120 -6.48 -2.37 4.98
C ASP A 120 -6.27 -3.71 4.30
N VAL A 121 -5.56 -4.64 4.95
CA VAL A 121 -5.39 -5.99 4.42
C VAL A 121 -6.05 -7.00 5.33
N ARG A 122 -6.93 -7.82 4.77
CA ARG A 122 -7.64 -8.86 5.52
C ARG A 122 -6.88 -10.18 5.44
N LEU A 123 -6.50 -10.70 6.60
CA LEU A 123 -5.94 -12.03 6.76
C LEU A 123 -7.01 -12.99 7.23
N ARG A 124 -7.18 -14.09 6.52
CA ARG A 124 -7.98 -15.25 6.94
C ARG A 124 -7.07 -16.44 7.12
N VAL A 125 -7.04 -16.97 8.34
CA VAL A 125 -6.32 -18.18 8.73
C VAL A 125 -7.32 -19.31 8.89
N GLU A 126 -7.14 -20.39 8.13
CA GLU A 126 -7.89 -21.63 8.30
C GLU A 126 -6.96 -22.73 8.80
N SER A 127 -7.45 -23.56 9.70
CA SER A 127 -6.68 -24.65 10.29
C SER A 127 -7.54 -25.90 10.39
N THR A 128 -6.98 -27.02 9.96
CA THR A 128 -7.65 -28.33 9.97
C THR A 128 -6.78 -29.33 10.72
N VAL A 129 -7.35 -30.03 11.71
CA VAL A 129 -6.74 -31.18 12.39
C VAL A 129 -7.72 -32.35 12.34
N GLY A 130 -7.42 -33.35 11.51
CA GLY A 130 -8.36 -34.45 11.25
C GLY A 130 -9.68 -33.95 10.66
N ALA A 131 -10.79 -34.11 11.38
CA ALA A 131 -12.12 -33.63 10.97
C ALA A 131 -12.48 -32.25 11.56
N SER A 132 -11.69 -31.72 12.49
CA SER A 132 -11.96 -30.46 13.16
C SER A 132 -11.38 -29.30 12.37
N LYS A 133 -12.17 -28.22 12.23
CA LYS A 133 -11.77 -27.00 11.53
C LYS A 133 -11.91 -25.76 12.40
N ARG A 134 -11.04 -24.78 12.16
CA ARG A 134 -11.08 -23.43 12.72
C ARG A 134 -10.74 -22.41 11.66
N ALA A 135 -11.41 -21.26 11.73
CA ALA A 135 -11.13 -20.13 10.88
C ALA A 135 -11.19 -18.84 11.72
N THR A 136 -10.19 -17.99 11.54
CA THR A 136 -10.14 -16.65 12.12
C THR A 136 -9.80 -15.67 11.02
N GLN A 137 -10.47 -14.53 11.05
CA GLN A 137 -10.22 -13.39 10.18
C GLN A 137 -9.77 -12.21 11.02
N LEU A 138 -8.80 -11.45 10.53
CA LEU A 138 -8.35 -10.21 11.14
C LEU A 138 -8.01 -9.20 10.05
N THR A 139 -8.02 -7.92 10.42
CA THR A 139 -7.68 -6.81 9.52
C THR A 139 -6.38 -6.18 9.99
N PHE A 140 -5.46 -5.98 9.06
CA PHE A 140 -4.21 -5.28 9.28
C PHE A 140 -4.30 -3.83 8.80
N GLY A 141 -3.92 -2.91 9.67
CA GLY A 141 -3.62 -1.53 9.33
C GLY A 141 -2.11 -1.31 9.22
N PHE A 142 -1.70 -0.21 8.59
CA PHE A 142 -0.30 0.12 8.34
C PHE A 142 0.07 1.47 8.92
N THR A 143 1.24 1.55 9.57
CA THR A 143 1.86 2.84 9.90
C THR A 143 2.69 3.30 8.71
N GLN A 144 2.25 4.37 8.07
CA GLN A 144 2.94 4.93 6.92
C GLN A 144 3.99 5.95 7.33
N THR A 145 5.16 5.81 6.73
CA THR A 145 6.22 6.81 6.80
C THR A 145 6.49 7.37 5.41
N PRO A 146 6.68 8.68 5.24
CA PRO A 146 7.15 9.24 3.98
C PRO A 146 8.43 8.54 3.51
N LEU A 147 8.58 8.37 2.19
CA LEU A 147 9.84 7.87 1.62
C LEU A 147 11.01 8.71 2.12
N SER A 148 12.11 8.06 2.51
CA SER A 148 13.31 8.74 2.99
C SER A 148 13.83 9.79 2.01
N ALA A 149 13.62 9.58 0.71
CA ALA A 149 13.96 10.51 -0.36
C ALA A 149 13.30 11.89 -0.19
N LEU A 150 12.07 11.95 0.37
CA LEU A 150 11.31 13.20 0.59
C LEU A 150 11.92 14.12 1.66
N SER A 151 12.94 13.65 2.38
CA SER A 151 13.76 14.52 3.23
C SER A 151 14.64 15.50 2.42
N ASN A 152 14.72 15.33 1.10
CA ASN A 152 15.48 16.18 0.20
C ASN A 152 14.58 17.16 -0.54
N ALA A 153 15.10 18.35 -0.83
CA ALA A 153 14.40 19.38 -1.59
C ALA A 153 14.29 18.99 -3.07
N LEU A 154 15.39 18.49 -3.64
CA LEU A 154 15.52 18.14 -5.04
C LEU A 154 16.04 16.70 -5.18
N ILE A 155 15.28 15.87 -5.89
CA ILE A 155 15.63 14.49 -6.23
C ILE A 155 15.73 14.40 -7.75
N ARG A 156 16.87 13.97 -8.28
CA ARG A 156 17.08 13.84 -9.74
C ARG A 156 18.05 12.74 -10.11
N GLU A 157 17.93 12.16 -11.31
CA GLU A 157 18.93 11.20 -11.80
C GLU A 157 20.23 11.90 -12.23
N SER A 158 20.12 12.92 -13.08
CA SER A 158 21.30 13.59 -13.65
C SER A 158 21.08 15.08 -13.88
N GLU A 159 22.18 15.83 -13.88
CA GLU A 159 22.22 17.26 -14.14
C GLU A 159 22.76 17.56 -15.55
N HIS A 160 22.27 18.62 -16.19
CA HIS A 160 22.96 19.24 -17.31
C HIS A 160 23.97 20.29 -16.80
N PRO A 161 25.25 20.23 -17.19
CA PRO A 161 26.20 21.28 -16.83
C PRO A 161 25.81 22.61 -17.49
N GLY A 162 25.88 23.73 -16.75
CA GLY A 162 25.80 25.09 -17.31
C GLY A 162 24.89 26.10 -16.61
N SER A 163 24.14 25.71 -15.58
CA SER A 163 23.05 26.55 -15.05
C SER A 163 23.07 26.66 -13.52
N ALA A 164 22.48 27.75 -12.98
CA ALA A 164 22.40 27.97 -11.54
C ALA A 164 21.16 27.27 -10.96
N ILE A 165 21.39 26.35 -10.02
CA ILE A 165 20.34 25.76 -9.18
C ILE A 165 20.56 26.25 -7.76
N ALA A 166 19.58 26.99 -7.24
CA ALA A 166 19.54 27.43 -5.86
C ALA A 166 18.66 26.48 -5.06
N VAL A 167 19.25 25.70 -4.15
CA VAL A 167 18.50 24.80 -3.28
C VAL A 167 18.64 25.24 -1.83
N SER A 168 17.51 25.48 -1.17
CA SER A 168 17.43 25.64 0.28
C SER A 168 16.97 24.30 0.86
N GLY A 169 17.94 23.43 1.17
CA GLY A 169 17.72 22.06 1.62
C GLY A 169 18.79 21.09 1.08
N THR A 170 18.60 19.79 1.28
CA THR A 170 19.51 18.76 0.74
C THR A 170 19.12 18.37 -0.69
N ILE A 171 20.13 18.00 -1.49
CA ILE A 171 19.97 17.48 -2.84
C ILE A 171 20.30 15.99 -2.81
N ALA A 172 19.39 15.14 -3.31
CA ALA A 172 19.65 13.73 -3.55
C ALA A 172 19.80 13.47 -5.05
N THR A 173 20.80 12.68 -5.42
CA THR A 173 20.97 12.23 -6.81
C THR A 173 20.65 10.74 -6.87
N ALA A 174 19.62 10.36 -7.62
CA ALA A 174 19.21 8.96 -7.77
C ALA A 174 20.31 8.12 -8.48
N ALA A 175 21.13 8.75 -9.32
CA ALA A 175 22.23 8.08 -10.03
C ALA A 175 23.53 7.94 -9.22
N SER A 176 23.58 8.37 -7.96
CA SER A 176 24.67 7.94 -7.04
C SER A 176 24.36 6.57 -6.47
N LEU A 177 24.21 5.57 -7.35
CA LEU A 177 24.81 4.28 -7.04
C LEU A 177 26.27 4.58 -6.71
N PRO A 178 26.84 4.05 -5.60
CA PRO A 178 28.28 3.91 -5.61
C PRO A 178 28.59 3.15 -6.90
N VAL A 179 29.34 3.78 -7.80
CA VAL A 179 30.24 3.01 -8.63
C VAL A 179 30.93 2.13 -7.61
N ARG A 180 30.66 0.81 -7.62
CA ARG A 180 31.60 -0.17 -7.09
C ARG A 180 32.86 0.11 -7.92
N ALA A 181 33.64 1.08 -7.46
CA ALA A 181 34.92 1.39 -8.01
C ALA A 181 35.64 0.05 -7.98
N ALA A 182 36.12 -0.31 -9.17
CA ALA A 182 36.87 -1.49 -9.51
C ALA A 182 37.43 -2.22 -8.30
N ALA A 183 37.21 -3.53 -8.27
CA ALA A 183 37.98 -4.50 -7.49
C ALA A 183 39.22 -3.87 -6.83
N TYR A 184 39.12 -3.54 -5.54
CA TYR A 184 40.32 -3.54 -4.73
C TYR A 184 40.74 -5.01 -4.67
N ASP A 185 41.63 -5.38 -5.58
CA ASP A 185 42.44 -6.57 -5.44
C ASP A 185 43.23 -6.39 -4.14
N ALA A 186 42.69 -6.96 -3.07
CA ALA A 186 43.24 -6.89 -1.74
C ALA A 186 44.48 -7.78 -1.69
N ASN A 187 45.59 -7.27 -2.18
CA ASN A 187 46.89 -7.61 -1.62
C ASN A 187 47.32 -6.45 -0.72
N ALA A 188 47.23 -6.70 0.58
CA ALA A 188 47.62 -5.81 1.64
C ALA A 188 49.05 -5.26 1.42
N GLN A 189 49.20 -3.94 1.48
CA GLN A 189 50.46 -3.33 1.85
C GLN A 189 50.24 -2.37 3.02
N THR A 190 51.03 -2.61 4.07
CA THR A 190 51.18 -1.79 5.27
C THR A 190 51.68 -0.39 4.91
N GLY A 191 50.94 0.64 5.31
CA GLY A 191 51.40 2.03 5.15
C GLY A 191 50.30 3.11 5.09
N VAL A 192 49.12 2.89 5.68
CA VAL A 192 48.09 3.93 5.70
C VAL A 192 48.44 4.97 6.76
N THR A 193 48.67 6.21 6.35
CA THR A 193 48.94 7.32 7.28
C THR A 193 47.66 7.69 8.06
N PRO A 194 47.76 8.20 9.30
CA PRO A 194 46.59 8.67 10.07
C PRO A 194 45.71 9.70 9.34
N ALA A 195 46.29 10.49 8.42
CA ALA A 195 45.55 11.42 7.57
C ALA A 195 44.68 10.71 6.53
N GLN A 196 45.14 9.60 5.95
CA GLN A 196 44.37 8.78 5.02
C GLN A 196 43.26 7.99 5.76
N LEU A 197 43.52 7.56 7.00
CA LEU A 197 42.49 6.97 7.85
C LEU A 197 41.42 7.99 8.25
N ASN A 198 41.80 9.24 8.61
CA ASN A 198 40.84 10.31 8.88
C ASN A 198 40.06 10.76 7.64
N ALA A 199 40.68 10.76 6.45
CA ALA A 199 39.97 11.01 5.20
C ALA A 199 38.98 9.88 4.86
N ALA A 200 39.34 8.63 5.16
CA ALA A 200 38.43 7.48 5.04
C ALA A 200 37.29 7.53 6.06
N ILE A 201 37.56 7.92 7.32
CA ILE A 201 36.53 8.10 8.35
C ILE A 201 35.61 9.30 8.02
N LEU A 202 36.14 10.39 7.47
CA LEU A 202 35.34 11.52 6.97
C LEU A 202 34.51 11.13 5.74
N ALA A 203 35.02 10.26 4.86
CA ALA A 203 34.26 9.68 3.74
C ALA A 203 33.24 8.62 4.20
N MET A 204 33.47 7.93 5.32
CA MET A 204 32.52 7.00 5.94
C MET A 204 31.45 7.70 6.78
N ASN A 205 31.69 8.95 7.21
CA ASN A 205 30.69 9.84 7.79
C ASN A 205 29.87 10.60 6.73
N SER A 206 30.16 10.42 5.44
CA SER A 206 29.17 10.66 4.41
C SER A 206 28.10 9.59 4.61
N THR A 207 26.99 9.94 5.26
CA THR A 207 25.77 9.15 5.20
C THR A 207 25.51 8.90 3.72
N VAL A 208 25.86 7.70 3.24
CA VAL A 208 25.46 7.24 1.93
C VAL A 208 23.96 7.45 1.91
N PRO A 209 23.43 8.35 1.05
CA PRO A 209 21.99 8.54 0.97
C PRO A 209 21.41 7.14 0.78
N GLY A 210 20.51 6.74 1.67
CA GLY A 210 19.81 5.47 1.51
C GLY A 210 19.29 5.37 0.08
N GLU A 211 19.33 4.17 -0.49
CA GLU A 211 18.84 3.93 -1.84
C GLU A 211 17.51 4.67 -2.06
N VAL A 212 17.50 5.56 -3.06
CA VAL A 212 16.31 6.35 -3.37
C VAL A 212 15.28 5.37 -3.92
N GLN A 213 14.36 4.95 -3.06
CA GLN A 213 13.27 4.09 -3.48
C GLN A 213 12.36 4.86 -4.43
N GLU A 214 12.27 4.41 -5.68
CA GLU A 214 11.40 5.02 -6.68
C GLU A 214 9.92 4.90 -6.28
N PRO A 215 9.06 5.85 -6.69
CA PRO A 215 7.62 5.70 -6.57
C PRO A 215 7.15 4.44 -7.33
N PRO A 216 6.10 3.75 -6.87
CA PRO A 216 5.61 2.55 -7.52
C PRO A 216 5.12 2.83 -8.94
N SER A 217 5.29 1.86 -9.84
CA SER A 217 4.94 2.00 -11.26
C SER A 217 3.44 2.22 -11.49
N GLU A 218 2.58 1.79 -10.56
CA GLU A 218 1.13 2.01 -10.64
C GLU A 218 0.68 3.39 -10.13
N LEU A 219 1.60 4.31 -9.76
CA LEU A 219 1.30 5.65 -9.21
C LEU A 219 0.23 6.39 -10.04
N PHE A 220 0.44 6.50 -11.36
CA PHE A 220 -0.47 7.21 -12.24
C PHE A 220 -1.81 6.49 -12.43
N VAL A 221 -1.81 5.16 -12.36
CA VAL A 221 -3.05 4.35 -12.40
C VAL A 221 -3.90 4.64 -11.18
N TYR A 222 -3.28 4.71 -9.99
CA TYR A 222 -3.96 5.05 -8.74
C TYR A 222 -4.62 6.43 -8.82
N TYR A 223 -3.86 7.48 -9.12
CA TYR A 223 -4.44 8.83 -9.17
C TYR A 223 -5.47 9.00 -10.30
N ARG A 224 -5.33 8.26 -11.41
CA ARG A 224 -6.35 8.20 -12.46
C ARG A 224 -7.66 7.60 -11.97
N SER A 225 -7.62 6.62 -11.07
CA SER A 225 -8.81 5.94 -10.54
C SER A 225 -9.62 6.81 -9.57
N ILE A 226 -8.97 7.71 -8.83
CA ILE A 226 -9.61 8.57 -7.82
C ILE A 226 -9.81 10.03 -8.28
N GLY A 227 -9.22 10.40 -9.41
CA GLY A 227 -9.29 11.74 -10.00
C GLY A 227 -10.41 11.90 -11.03
N THR A 228 -10.75 13.16 -11.33
CA THR A 228 -11.64 13.46 -12.47
C THR A 228 -10.83 13.53 -13.76
N LEU A 229 -11.11 12.60 -14.69
CA LEU A 229 -10.42 12.51 -15.98
C LEU A 229 -10.84 13.63 -16.93
N ILE A 230 -9.85 14.28 -17.54
CA ILE A 230 -9.95 15.29 -18.58
C ILE A 230 -9.13 14.78 -19.76
N THR A 231 -9.81 14.36 -20.83
CA THR A 231 -9.13 13.82 -22.02
C THR A 231 -8.99 14.90 -23.07
N LEU A 232 -7.76 15.25 -23.45
CA LEU A 232 -7.53 16.22 -24.51
C LEU A 232 -7.67 15.57 -25.89
N SER A 233 -8.47 16.19 -26.75
CA SER A 233 -8.60 15.81 -28.17
C SER A 233 -7.73 16.68 -29.08
N THR A 234 -7.44 17.92 -28.66
CA THR A 234 -6.62 18.91 -29.36
C THR A 234 -5.59 19.53 -28.42
N ALA A 235 -4.63 20.27 -29.00
CA ALA A 235 -3.82 21.17 -28.18
C ALA A 235 -4.73 22.10 -27.39
N THR A 236 -4.49 22.24 -26.09
CA THR A 236 -5.37 22.94 -25.17
C THR A 236 -4.56 23.87 -24.30
N THR A 237 -5.07 25.08 -24.13
CA THR A 237 -4.53 26.08 -23.21
C THR A 237 -5.57 26.31 -22.13
N TYR A 238 -5.15 26.13 -20.88
CA TYR A 238 -5.87 26.60 -19.70
C TYR A 238 -5.20 27.89 -19.27
N ASP A 239 -5.88 29.00 -19.50
CA ASP A 239 -5.42 30.36 -19.23
C ASP A 239 -6.42 31.04 -18.33
N GLU A 240 -5.96 31.76 -17.30
CA GLU A 240 -6.84 32.50 -16.38
C GLU A 240 -7.88 31.58 -15.72
N VAL A 241 -7.47 30.36 -15.33
CA VAL A 241 -8.39 29.38 -14.76
C VAL A 241 -8.06 28.96 -13.32
N LEU A 242 -9.10 28.53 -12.60
CA LEU A 242 -9.00 27.96 -11.27
C LEU A 242 -9.33 26.47 -11.32
N PHE A 243 -8.36 25.61 -10.99
CA PHE A 243 -8.62 24.22 -10.62
C PHE A 243 -8.69 24.14 -9.09
N SER A 244 -9.81 23.67 -8.55
CA SER A 244 -10.01 23.49 -7.11
C SER A 244 -11.07 22.42 -6.85
N PRO A 245 -11.30 21.96 -5.60
CA PRO A 245 -12.37 21.01 -5.32
C PRO A 245 -13.76 21.48 -5.77
N THR A 246 -13.96 22.80 -5.88
CA THR A 246 -15.21 23.44 -6.28
C THR A 246 -15.20 24.01 -7.70
N SER A 247 -14.07 23.95 -8.43
CA SER A 247 -13.93 24.49 -9.79
C SER A 247 -13.15 23.56 -10.71
N ASN A 248 -13.76 23.18 -11.83
CA ASN A 248 -13.10 22.46 -12.93
C ASN A 248 -13.37 23.18 -14.27
N PRO A 249 -12.37 23.88 -14.83
CA PRO A 249 -12.49 24.60 -16.10
C PRO A 249 -12.81 23.71 -17.30
N ALA A 250 -12.49 22.42 -17.24
CA ALA A 250 -12.76 21.48 -18.34
C ALA A 250 -14.23 21.03 -18.40
N GLY A 251 -15.04 21.30 -17.37
CA GLY A 251 -16.47 20.96 -17.34
C GLY A 251 -16.78 19.47 -17.18
N THR A 252 -15.79 18.60 -16.94
CA THR A 252 -15.96 17.14 -16.84
C THR A 252 -16.45 16.64 -15.47
N GLY A 253 -16.90 17.54 -14.61
CA GLY A 253 -17.31 17.27 -13.23
C GLY A 253 -16.30 17.77 -12.19
N LEU A 254 -16.74 17.89 -10.94
CA LEU A 254 -15.90 18.33 -9.83
C LEU A 254 -15.27 17.11 -9.11
N ASN A 255 -14.14 17.32 -8.43
CA ASN A 255 -13.54 16.30 -7.57
C ASN A 255 -13.42 16.86 -6.15
N ALA A 256 -14.10 16.29 -5.18
CA ALA A 256 -14.10 16.82 -3.80
C ALA A 256 -12.71 16.81 -3.13
N ARG A 257 -11.77 15.98 -3.60
CA ARG A 257 -10.37 15.96 -3.15
C ARG A 257 -9.47 16.92 -3.95
N GLY A 258 -10.01 17.56 -5.00
CA GLY A 258 -9.26 18.44 -5.89
C GLY A 258 -8.29 17.71 -6.83
N ILE A 259 -8.55 16.43 -7.17
CA ILE A 259 -7.67 15.64 -8.04
C ILE A 259 -8.19 15.67 -9.48
N TYR A 260 -7.40 16.23 -10.39
CA TYR A 260 -7.72 16.35 -11.81
C TYR A 260 -6.65 15.68 -12.66
N VAL A 261 -7.09 14.78 -13.55
CA VAL A 261 -6.19 13.96 -14.36
C VAL A 261 -6.34 14.37 -15.81
N ILE A 262 -5.37 15.09 -16.35
CA ILE A 262 -5.33 15.51 -17.75
C ILE A 262 -4.58 14.45 -18.55
N ASP A 263 -5.31 13.62 -19.28
CA ASP A 263 -4.74 12.74 -20.29
C ASP A 263 -4.56 13.53 -21.59
N CYS A 264 -3.31 13.92 -21.84
CA CYS A 264 -2.98 14.78 -22.96
C CYS A 264 -3.06 14.05 -24.31
N ASN A 265 -3.07 12.70 -24.37
CA ASN A 265 -3.01 11.95 -25.63
C ASN A 265 -1.93 12.45 -26.60
N ASN A 266 -0.75 12.80 -26.08
CA ASN A 266 0.36 13.43 -26.83
C ASN A 266 -0.04 14.75 -27.53
N LYS A 267 -1.04 15.47 -27.02
CA LYS A 267 -1.36 16.84 -27.37
C LYS A 267 -0.60 17.81 -26.46
N ARG A 268 -0.38 19.02 -26.97
CA ARG A 268 0.23 20.08 -26.19
C ARG A 268 -0.77 20.58 -25.16
N LEU A 269 -0.37 20.55 -23.89
CA LEU A 269 -1.05 21.22 -22.80
C LEU A 269 -0.26 22.48 -22.42
N ARG A 270 -0.94 23.62 -22.33
CA ARG A 270 -0.38 24.83 -21.73
C ARG A 270 -1.26 25.24 -20.55
N LEU A 271 -0.66 25.43 -19.39
CA LEU A 271 -1.32 26.01 -18.21
C LEU A 271 -0.61 27.32 -17.87
N SER A 272 -1.29 28.45 -18.04
CA SER A 272 -0.75 29.79 -17.78
C SER A 272 -1.73 30.63 -16.97
N GLU A 273 -1.20 31.60 -16.21
CA GLU A 273 -1.99 32.61 -15.50
C GLU A 273 -3.10 32.00 -14.65
N SER A 274 -2.82 30.88 -13.99
CA SER A 274 -3.83 30.02 -13.39
C SER A 274 -3.47 29.63 -11.97
N ARG A 275 -4.51 29.43 -11.14
CA ARG A 275 -4.36 28.90 -9.79
C ARG A 275 -4.82 27.44 -9.75
N VAL A 276 -4.02 26.59 -9.12
CA VAL A 276 -4.38 25.20 -8.84
C VAL A 276 -4.35 24.98 -7.33
N LEU A 277 -5.53 24.79 -6.73
CA LEU A 277 -5.70 24.32 -5.36
C LEU A 277 -6.11 22.85 -5.42
N GLY A 278 -5.15 21.95 -5.58
CA GLY A 278 -5.44 20.54 -5.85
C GLY A 278 -4.24 19.77 -6.36
N THR A 279 -4.51 18.54 -6.78
CA THR A 279 -3.55 17.67 -7.45
C THR A 279 -3.82 17.70 -8.94
N LEU A 280 -2.84 18.12 -9.72
CA LEU A 280 -2.87 17.98 -11.16
C LEU A 280 -2.03 16.78 -11.60
N VAL A 281 -2.64 15.85 -12.33
CA VAL A 281 -1.98 14.65 -12.86
C VAL A 281 -1.97 14.75 -14.37
N ILE A 282 -0.80 14.90 -14.97
CA ILE A 282 -0.63 15.08 -16.41
C ILE A 282 -0.07 13.80 -16.98
N ILE A 283 -0.84 13.13 -17.84
CA ILE A 283 -0.47 11.85 -18.45
C ILE A 283 -0.26 12.05 -19.95
N ASN A 284 0.77 11.42 -20.52
CA ASN A 284 1.10 11.47 -21.94
C ASN A 284 1.22 12.90 -22.53
N PRO A 285 1.89 13.87 -21.85
CA PRO A 285 2.05 15.22 -22.40
C PRO A 285 2.89 15.20 -23.68
N HIS A 286 2.56 16.07 -24.63
CA HIS A 286 3.49 16.36 -25.73
C HIS A 286 4.78 16.98 -25.18
N THR A 287 5.91 16.80 -25.87
CA THR A 287 7.25 17.34 -25.53
C THR A 287 7.37 18.87 -25.61
N THR A 288 6.26 19.58 -25.75
CA THR A 288 6.19 21.06 -25.71
C THR A 288 5.09 21.54 -24.76
N SER A 289 4.57 20.63 -23.92
CA SER A 289 3.62 20.99 -22.87
C SER A 289 4.33 21.77 -21.79
N GLU A 290 3.65 22.77 -21.24
CA GLU A 290 4.26 23.73 -20.35
C GLU A 290 3.31 24.21 -19.24
N ILE A 291 3.91 24.52 -18.09
CA ILE A 291 3.28 25.17 -16.94
C ILE A 291 3.99 26.50 -16.72
N GLY A 292 3.23 27.59 -16.78
CA GLY A 292 3.69 28.98 -16.69
C GLY A 292 3.30 29.81 -17.92
N PRO A 293 3.43 31.15 -17.86
CA PRO A 293 3.87 31.95 -16.70
C PRO A 293 2.77 32.13 -15.64
N ARG A 294 3.11 32.76 -14.52
CA ARG A 294 2.18 33.19 -13.44
C ARG A 294 1.22 32.10 -12.96
N VAL A 295 1.77 30.93 -12.67
CA VAL A 295 0.99 29.83 -12.11
C VAL A 295 1.27 29.70 -10.61
N SER A 296 0.20 29.62 -9.81
CA SER A 296 0.26 29.35 -8.37
C SER A 296 -0.39 28.00 -8.07
N MET A 297 0.40 27.00 -7.68
CA MET A 297 -0.12 25.66 -7.35
C MET A 297 0.14 25.30 -5.90
N SER A 298 -0.86 24.70 -5.25
CA SER A 298 -0.75 24.10 -3.92
C SER A 298 -1.71 22.92 -3.81
N PRO A 299 -1.41 21.87 -3.04
CA PRO A 299 -2.32 20.75 -2.93
C PRO A 299 -3.57 21.17 -2.14
N ALA A 300 -4.72 20.56 -2.42
CA ALA A 300 -5.95 20.84 -1.68
C ALA A 300 -5.89 20.31 -0.24
N SER A 301 -5.04 19.32 0.03
CA SER A 301 -4.81 18.73 1.34
C SER A 301 -3.35 18.29 1.49
N ALA A 302 -2.84 18.19 2.71
CA ALA A 302 -1.43 17.87 2.97
C ALA A 302 -1.05 16.43 2.60
N ASP A 303 -2.03 15.52 2.52
CA ASP A 303 -1.89 14.11 2.12
C ASP A 303 -1.87 13.90 0.60
N LEU A 304 -1.83 14.97 -0.19
CA LEU A 304 -1.87 14.93 -1.64
C LEU A 304 -0.66 15.61 -2.28
N PRO A 305 -0.18 15.11 -3.44
CA PRO A 305 0.80 15.81 -4.23
C PRO A 305 0.18 17.00 -4.93
N THR A 306 1.01 17.95 -5.35
CA THR A 306 0.55 19.14 -6.08
C THR A 306 0.51 18.87 -7.58
N LEU A 307 1.56 18.22 -8.08
CA LEU A 307 1.75 17.96 -9.50
C LEU A 307 2.41 16.60 -9.71
N LEU A 308 1.77 15.75 -10.53
CA LEU A 308 2.33 14.50 -11.02
C LEU A 308 2.36 14.55 -12.55
N VAL A 309 3.51 14.28 -13.15
CA VAL A 309 3.68 14.25 -14.61
C VAL A 309 4.24 12.91 -15.05
N ASP A 310 3.48 12.19 -15.87
CA ASP A 310 3.94 10.99 -16.56
C ASP A 310 4.53 11.35 -17.93
N GLY A 311 5.76 11.84 -17.95
CA GLY A 311 6.47 12.28 -19.15
C GLY A 311 7.40 13.47 -18.93
N GLU A 312 7.67 14.22 -20.01
CA GLU A 312 8.47 15.45 -19.96
C GLU A 312 7.59 16.68 -19.74
N MET A 313 8.10 17.67 -19.00
CA MET A 313 7.41 18.95 -18.76
C MET A 313 8.34 20.15 -18.83
N PHE A 314 7.81 21.26 -19.34
CA PHE A 314 8.47 22.56 -19.35
C PHE A 314 7.86 23.44 -18.25
N PHE A 315 8.71 24.01 -17.41
CA PHE A 315 8.33 24.97 -16.39
C PHE A 315 8.85 26.35 -16.79
N GLN A 316 7.91 27.27 -16.91
CA GLN A 316 8.14 28.66 -17.28
C GLN A 316 7.52 29.60 -16.24
N LEU A 317 7.62 29.26 -14.95
CA LEU A 317 7.22 30.17 -13.89
C LEU A 317 8.10 31.42 -14.00
N ASP A 318 7.49 32.60 -13.92
CA ASP A 318 8.17 33.89 -13.99
C ASP A 318 8.21 34.56 -12.61
N ASP A 319 8.90 35.69 -12.50
CA ASP A 319 9.07 36.41 -11.23
C ASP A 319 7.86 37.29 -10.87
N TYR A 320 6.77 37.20 -11.63
CA TYR A 320 5.56 37.99 -11.43
C TYR A 320 4.48 37.16 -10.75
N ASP A 321 3.73 37.81 -9.86
CA ASP A 321 2.57 37.20 -9.22
C ASP A 321 1.44 37.01 -10.26
N LEU A 322 0.59 36.01 -10.03
CA LEU A 322 -0.73 35.90 -10.63
C LEU A 322 -1.63 36.95 -10.00
N LEU A 323 -2.24 37.79 -10.82
CA LEU A 323 -3.05 38.92 -10.39
C LEU A 323 -4.50 38.73 -10.87
N GLU A 324 -5.46 38.84 -9.96
CA GLU A 324 -6.88 38.64 -10.29
C GLU A 324 -7.43 39.71 -11.23
N TRP A 325 -7.00 40.96 -11.05
CA TRP A 325 -7.45 42.07 -11.89
C TRP A 325 -6.88 42.03 -13.31
N ASP A 326 -5.74 41.36 -13.52
CA ASP A 326 -5.21 41.13 -14.87
C ASP A 326 -6.02 40.03 -15.58
N ALA A 327 -6.45 39.01 -14.83
CA ALA A 327 -7.22 37.86 -15.30
C ALA A 327 -8.76 38.07 -15.29
N GLU A 328 -9.23 39.23 -14.82
CA GLU A 328 -10.65 39.55 -14.58
C GLU A 328 -11.40 38.40 -13.88
N ARG A 329 -10.76 37.84 -12.84
CA ARG A 329 -11.24 36.63 -12.17
C ARG A 329 -10.76 36.50 -10.74
N ASN A 330 -11.70 36.17 -9.85
CA ASN A 330 -11.42 35.73 -8.49
C ASN A 330 -10.85 34.30 -8.48
N PHE A 331 -9.65 34.13 -7.91
CA PHE A 331 -8.95 32.86 -7.74
C PHE A 331 -9.05 32.30 -6.31
N ASN A 332 -9.61 33.01 -5.31
CA ASN A 332 -9.85 32.53 -3.95
C ASN A 332 -11.35 32.52 -3.52
N PRO A 333 -12.30 32.09 -4.38
CA PRO A 333 -13.71 32.16 -4.04
C PRO A 333 -14.03 31.17 -2.90
N SER A 334 -15.24 31.28 -2.34
CA SER A 334 -15.75 30.27 -1.39
C SER A 334 -15.56 28.84 -1.92
N GLY A 335 -14.83 28.02 -1.14
CA GLY A 335 -14.47 26.64 -1.51
C GLY A 335 -13.08 26.49 -2.16
N ALA A 336 -12.38 27.59 -2.43
CA ALA A 336 -11.00 27.59 -2.87
C ALA A 336 -10.13 28.61 -2.09
N PRO A 337 -10.08 28.53 -0.74
CA PRO A 337 -9.40 29.54 0.06
C PRO A 337 -7.91 29.66 -0.26
N TYR A 338 -7.36 30.86 -0.17
CA TYR A 338 -5.93 31.10 -0.17
C TYR A 338 -5.45 31.38 1.25
N LEU A 339 -4.52 30.55 1.74
CA LEU A 339 -4.03 30.61 3.12
C LEU A 339 -5.15 30.58 4.20
N GLY A 340 -6.29 29.97 3.87
CA GLY A 340 -7.44 29.85 4.77
C GLY A 340 -8.50 30.95 4.60
N GLU A 341 -8.23 31.97 3.80
CA GLU A 341 -9.14 33.09 3.54
C GLU A 341 -9.85 32.95 2.19
N THR A 342 -11.06 33.49 2.09
CA THR A 342 -11.85 33.57 0.85
C THR A 342 -12.44 34.96 0.73
N ASP A 343 -12.62 35.45 -0.48
CA ASP A 343 -13.37 36.68 -0.72
C ASP A 343 -14.26 36.56 -1.98
N SER A 344 -14.71 37.72 -2.46
CA SER A 344 -15.55 37.86 -3.65
C SER A 344 -15.09 38.97 -4.59
N ASP A 345 -13.90 39.54 -4.38
CA ASP A 345 -13.36 40.59 -5.25
C ASP A 345 -12.26 40.06 -6.17
N GLU A 346 -11.61 40.94 -6.93
CA GLU A 346 -10.58 40.57 -7.92
C GLU A 346 -9.28 41.36 -7.63
N SER A 347 -8.99 41.58 -6.35
CA SER A 347 -7.88 42.43 -5.91
C SER A 347 -6.69 41.66 -5.33
N ASP A 348 -6.76 40.33 -5.31
CA ASP A 348 -5.70 39.51 -4.74
C ASP A 348 -4.56 39.23 -5.72
N ARG A 349 -3.44 38.84 -5.11
CA ARG A 349 -2.21 38.43 -5.79
C ARG A 349 -1.69 37.13 -5.21
N TYR A 350 -1.17 36.27 -6.09
CA TYR A 350 -0.65 34.97 -5.72
C TYR A 350 0.76 34.80 -6.27
N PRO A 351 1.76 34.45 -5.45
CA PRO A 351 3.11 34.22 -5.95
C PRO A 351 3.14 33.13 -7.02
N SER A 352 3.93 33.32 -8.09
CA SER A 352 4.13 32.25 -9.08
C SER A 352 5.11 31.21 -8.55
N TRP A 353 4.56 30.12 -8.04
CA TRP A 353 5.31 28.99 -7.49
C TRP A 353 4.48 27.72 -7.46
N ILE A 354 5.16 26.59 -7.27
CA ILE A 354 4.53 25.29 -7.05
C ILE A 354 4.89 24.82 -5.64
N ARG A 355 3.90 24.81 -4.74
CA ARG A 355 4.06 24.39 -3.34
C ARG A 355 3.61 22.95 -3.15
N GLY A 356 4.37 22.11 -2.46
CA GLY A 356 4.08 20.71 -2.12
C GLY A 356 4.99 19.72 -2.86
N LEU A 357 4.51 18.49 -3.06
CA LEU A 357 5.25 17.47 -3.81
C LEU A 357 4.99 17.61 -5.31
N THR A 358 6.07 17.76 -6.08
CA THR A 358 6.05 17.70 -7.55
C THR A 358 6.85 16.48 -8.02
N TYR A 359 6.23 15.59 -8.78
CA TYR A 359 6.88 14.43 -9.38
C TYR A 359 6.80 14.48 -10.90
N VAL A 360 7.93 14.28 -11.56
CA VAL A 360 8.05 14.18 -13.03
C VAL A 360 8.78 12.88 -13.36
N SER A 361 8.11 11.94 -14.03
CA SER A 361 8.71 10.64 -14.39
C SER A 361 9.79 10.76 -15.47
N GLY A 362 9.74 11.81 -16.30
CA GLY A 362 10.69 12.08 -17.36
C GLY A 362 11.63 13.26 -17.07
N LYS A 363 11.80 14.14 -18.07
CA LYS A 363 12.68 15.32 -17.98
C LYS A 363 11.90 16.56 -17.56
N ALA A 364 12.52 17.38 -16.72
CA ALA A 364 12.02 18.71 -16.38
C ALA A 364 12.92 19.77 -17.04
N LYS A 365 12.33 20.67 -17.83
CA LYS A 365 13.02 21.80 -18.45
C LYS A 365 12.56 23.09 -17.82
N ILE A 366 13.49 23.88 -17.31
CA ILE A 366 13.25 25.18 -16.67
C ILE A 366 13.72 26.26 -17.65
N SER A 367 12.80 27.06 -18.20
CA SER A 367 13.13 28.12 -19.18
C SER A 367 13.01 29.55 -18.63
N GLN A 368 12.46 29.70 -17.44
CA GLN A 368 12.34 30.96 -16.68
C GLN A 368 12.70 30.73 -15.21
N ASN A 369 12.76 31.80 -14.41
CA ASN A 369 13.06 31.69 -12.98
C ASN A 369 11.93 30.98 -12.25
N SER A 370 12.14 29.72 -11.89
CA SER A 370 11.09 28.87 -11.31
C SER A 370 11.30 28.61 -9.83
N VAL A 371 10.23 28.78 -9.05
CA VAL A 371 10.23 28.53 -7.61
C VAL A 371 9.36 27.32 -7.28
N PHE A 372 9.95 26.35 -6.59
CA PHE A 372 9.27 25.21 -6.00
C PHE A 372 9.44 25.29 -4.48
N GLU A 373 8.35 25.14 -3.74
CA GLU A 373 8.36 25.09 -2.27
C GLU A 373 7.87 23.72 -1.79
N GLY A 374 8.76 22.84 -1.35
CA GLY A 374 8.47 21.46 -1.01
C GLY A 374 9.52 20.53 -1.59
N VAL A 375 9.08 19.49 -2.29
CA VAL A 375 9.94 18.48 -2.90
C VAL A 375 9.73 18.46 -4.40
N LEU A 376 10.80 18.67 -5.16
CA LEU A 376 10.84 18.47 -6.62
C LEU A 376 11.57 17.15 -6.91
N TRP A 377 10.82 16.14 -7.35
CA TRP A 377 11.33 14.84 -7.75
C TRP A 377 11.23 14.68 -9.25
N VAL A 378 12.37 14.53 -9.93
CA VAL A 378 12.45 14.32 -11.37
C VAL A 378 13.20 13.02 -11.64
N ASN A 379 12.52 11.97 -12.09
CA ASN A 379 13.17 10.68 -12.38
C ASN A 379 14.01 10.67 -13.66
N GLY A 380 14.44 11.84 -14.12
CA GLY A 380 15.27 11.99 -15.29
C GLY A 380 16.19 13.20 -15.14
N ARG A 381 16.35 13.94 -16.23
CA ARG A 381 17.22 15.11 -16.26
C ARG A 381 16.46 16.37 -15.91
N VAL A 382 17.04 17.15 -14.99
CA VAL A 382 16.68 18.57 -14.80
C VAL A 382 17.58 19.42 -15.69
N GLN A 383 16.98 20.14 -16.64
CA GLN A 383 17.68 21.07 -17.53
C GLN A 383 17.20 22.49 -17.23
N VAL A 384 18.10 23.35 -16.77
CA VAL A 384 17.80 24.78 -16.58
C VAL A 384 18.42 25.55 -17.74
N SER A 385 17.65 26.45 -18.35
CA SER A 385 18.13 27.24 -19.49
C SER A 385 19.17 28.27 -19.02
N ASP A 386 20.07 28.68 -19.92
CA ASP A 386 21.14 29.62 -19.61
C ASP A 386 20.58 30.93 -19.00
N ALA A 387 21.26 31.45 -17.99
CA ALA A 387 20.88 32.65 -17.22
C ALA A 387 19.54 32.58 -16.47
N ARG A 388 18.97 31.38 -16.26
CA ARG A 388 17.79 31.16 -15.41
C ARG A 388 18.15 30.48 -14.09
N THR A 389 17.32 30.70 -13.09
CA THR A 389 17.48 30.10 -11.76
C THR A 389 16.32 29.15 -11.46
N LEU A 390 16.65 27.91 -11.10
CA LEU A 390 15.71 27.03 -10.42
C LEU A 390 15.91 27.20 -8.91
N THR A 391 14.87 27.67 -8.21
CA THR A 391 14.86 27.77 -6.76
C THR A 391 13.99 26.65 -6.18
N VAL A 392 14.57 25.79 -5.35
CA VAL A 392 13.82 24.77 -4.60
C VAL A 392 13.99 25.02 -3.11
N ARG A 393 12.90 25.37 -2.43
CA ARG A 393 12.85 25.60 -0.99
C ARG A 393 12.23 24.37 -0.35
N TRP A 394 12.99 23.63 0.45
CA TRP A 394 12.45 22.48 1.13
C TRP A 394 11.38 22.90 2.14
N ALA A 395 10.25 22.20 2.10
CA ALA A 395 9.23 22.27 3.12
C ALA A 395 8.87 20.83 3.54
N PRO A 396 8.78 20.53 4.85
CA PRO A 396 8.48 19.18 5.31
C PRO A 396 7.09 18.76 4.86
N LEU A 397 6.99 17.57 4.26
CA LEU A 397 5.73 16.91 3.96
C LEU A 397 5.26 16.18 5.23
N THR A 398 4.29 16.77 5.94
CA THR A 398 3.88 16.31 7.28
C THR A 398 2.85 15.20 7.28
N ALA A 399 2.20 14.96 6.14
CA ALA A 399 1.20 13.90 5.97
C ALA A 399 1.69 12.86 4.97
N PRO A 400 1.29 11.59 5.14
CA PRO A 400 1.60 10.55 4.18
C PRO A 400 0.92 10.85 2.84
N ILE A 401 1.69 10.83 1.75
CA ILE A 401 1.17 11.03 0.40
C ILE A 401 1.10 9.67 -0.31
N PRO A 402 -0.07 9.21 -0.77
CA PRO A 402 -0.21 7.92 -1.47
C PRO A 402 0.77 7.80 -2.65
N GLY A 403 1.50 6.69 -2.67
CA GLY A 403 2.58 6.42 -3.63
C GLY A 403 3.94 7.05 -3.30
N PHE A 404 4.04 7.82 -2.22
CA PHE A 404 5.30 8.37 -1.73
C PHE A 404 5.53 8.04 -0.24
N THR A 405 4.97 6.93 0.20
CA THR A 405 5.13 6.39 1.55
C THR A 405 5.59 4.94 1.49
N THR A 406 6.22 4.49 2.57
CA THR A 406 6.46 3.08 2.87
C THR A 406 5.70 2.69 4.13
N ALA A 407 5.34 1.42 4.23
CA ALA A 407 4.81 0.87 5.46
C ALA A 407 5.99 0.58 6.39
N SER A 408 6.04 1.30 7.51
CA SER A 408 7.10 1.17 8.53
C SER A 408 6.78 0.06 9.53
N SER A 409 5.50 -0.15 9.80
CA SER A 409 4.99 -1.23 10.64
C SER A 409 3.58 -1.60 10.21
N MET A 410 3.17 -2.80 10.59
CA MET A 410 1.82 -3.30 10.44
C MET A 410 1.25 -3.57 11.84
N PHE A 411 -0.06 -3.41 12.01
CA PHE A 411 -0.73 -3.70 13.28
C PHE A 411 -2.09 -4.34 13.00
N VAL A 412 -2.55 -5.20 13.92
CA VAL A 412 -3.92 -5.71 13.89
C VAL A 412 -4.86 -4.61 14.36
N GLU A 413 -5.85 -4.25 13.55
CA GLU A 413 -6.83 -3.25 13.94
C GLU A 413 -7.63 -3.72 15.15
N ALA A 414 -7.89 -2.80 16.09
CA ALA A 414 -8.72 -3.08 17.24
C ALA A 414 -10.09 -3.60 16.79
N ASP A 415 -10.58 -4.65 17.46
CA ASP A 415 -11.87 -5.29 17.19
C ASP A 415 -12.03 -5.96 15.80
N SER A 416 -10.95 -6.07 15.02
CA SER A 416 -11.00 -6.75 13.70
C SER A 416 -10.96 -8.27 13.78
N VAL A 417 -10.56 -8.84 14.93
CA VAL A 417 -10.40 -10.28 15.11
C VAL A 417 -11.77 -10.96 15.22
N GLN A 418 -12.13 -11.71 14.18
CA GLN A 418 -13.41 -12.40 14.07
C GLN A 418 -13.19 -13.89 13.89
N ARG A 419 -13.75 -14.69 14.80
CA ARG A 419 -13.84 -16.13 14.63
C ARG A 419 -14.94 -16.45 13.61
N LEU A 420 -14.57 -17.08 12.51
CA LEU A 420 -15.51 -17.47 11.47
C LEU A 420 -16.10 -18.85 11.79
N ALA A 421 -17.34 -19.07 11.34
CA ALA A 421 -17.91 -20.41 11.32
C ALA A 421 -17.11 -21.28 10.34
N PRO A 422 -16.78 -22.53 10.72
CA PRO A 422 -15.95 -23.44 9.92
C PRO A 422 -16.62 -23.94 8.63
#